data_AF-A0A401IAK0-F1
#
_entry.id   AF-A0A401IAK0-F1
#
_cell.length_a   1.000
_cell.length_b   1.000
_cell.length_c   1.000
_cell.angle_alpha   90.00
_cell.angle_beta   90.00
_cell.angle_gamma   90.00
#
_symmetry.space_group_name_H-M   'P 1'
#
loop_
_entity.id
_entity.type
_entity.pdbx_description
1 polymer ?
#
loop_
_entity_poly.entity_id
_entity_poly.type
_entity_poly.pdbx_seq_one_letter_code
_entity_poly.pdbx_strand_id
1 'polypeptide(L)'
;MHHWEEGQYKGYKMENFGDYAAAMVYKGEQKMLELRVSGTAIATGVRVPDGKTLYDWIWETALPIAKENQEAGLILTVTSHDVADGKLTTHWKNLRREKS
;
A
#
# COMPACT_ATOMS: atom_id res chain seq x y z
N MET A 1 7.79 3.32 16.09
CA MET A 1 7.47 2.47 14.91
C MET A 1 5.95 2.46 14.77
N HIS A 2 5.39 3.17 13.79
CA HIS A 2 3.94 3.16 13.57
C HIS A 2 3.54 1.79 13.03
N HIS A 3 2.61 1.14 13.72
CA HIS A 3 1.99 -0.10 13.28
C HIS A 3 0.48 0.08 13.28
N TRP A 4 -0.16 -0.39 12.21
CA TRP A 4 -1.61 -0.55 12.16
C TRP A 4 -1.96 -1.98 12.55
N GLU A 5 -3.13 -2.22 13.11
CA GLU A 5 -3.61 -3.56 13.44
C GLU A 5 -5.11 -3.66 13.15
N GLU A 6 -5.52 -4.73 12.46
CA GLU A 6 -6.93 -5.08 12.28
C GLU A 6 -7.12 -6.60 12.28
N GLY A 7 -7.65 -7.12 13.39
CA GLY A 7 -7.80 -8.55 13.61
C GLY A 7 -6.45 -9.26 13.60
N GLN A 8 -6.28 -10.24 12.72
CA GLN A 8 -5.02 -10.98 12.56
C GLN A 8 -3.97 -10.26 11.68
N TYR A 9 -4.32 -9.09 11.13
CA TYR A 9 -3.46 -8.36 10.21
C TYR A 9 -2.72 -7.23 10.90
N LYS A 10 -1.42 -7.13 10.64
CA LYS A 10 -0.55 -6.05 11.14
C LYS A 10 0.06 -5.29 9.97
N GLY A 11 0.03 -3.97 10.06
CA GLY A 11 0.62 -3.06 9.09
C GLY A 11 1.91 -2.46 9.63
N TYR A 12 2.95 -2.40 8.81
CA TYR A 12 4.22 -1.77 9.16
C TYR A 12 4.62 -0.75 8.11
N LYS A 13 4.87 0.48 8.57
CA LYS A 13 5.45 1.53 7.74
C LYS A 13 6.85 1.10 7.29
N MET A 14 7.16 1.25 6.00
CA MET A 14 8.53 1.20 5.50
C MET A 14 9.05 2.61 5.31
N GLU A 15 10.16 2.94 5.98
CA GLU A 15 10.81 4.23 5.83
C GLU A 15 11.77 4.21 4.62
N ASN A 16 11.45 5.03 3.62
CA ASN A 16 12.24 5.46 2.46
C ASN A 16 13.10 4.43 1.72
N PHE A 17 12.55 3.93 0.61
CA PHE A 17 13.34 3.49 -0.54
C PHE A 17 13.22 4.54 -1.64
N GLY A 18 13.98 5.64 -1.54
CA GLY A 18 14.22 6.67 -2.57
C GLY A 18 13.02 7.21 -3.35
N ASP A 19 12.43 6.34 -4.17
CA ASP A 19 11.48 6.59 -5.24
C ASP A 19 10.05 6.18 -4.87
N TYR A 20 9.81 5.59 -3.69
CA TYR A 20 8.47 5.22 -3.23
C TYR A 20 8.29 5.28 -1.70
N ALA A 21 7.04 5.50 -1.28
CA ALA A 21 6.57 5.23 0.09
C ALA A 21 5.86 3.87 0.12
N ALA A 22 6.00 3.11 1.21
CA ALA A 22 5.38 1.79 1.30
C ALA A 22 4.89 1.44 2.69
N ALA A 23 3.93 0.50 2.73
CA ALA A 23 3.55 -0.23 3.92
C ALA A 23 3.48 -1.72 3.61
N MET A 24 3.87 -2.53 4.61
CA MET A 24 3.75 -3.98 4.55
C MET A 24 2.56 -4.44 5.39
N VAL A 25 1.84 -5.44 4.89
CA VAL A 25 0.75 -6.12 5.58
C VAL A 25 1.19 -7.54 5.89
N TYR A 26 1.10 -7.90 7.16
CA TYR A 26 1.40 -9.23 7.68
C TYR A 26 0.15 -9.89 8.22
N LYS A 27 0.08 -11.22 8.13
CA LYS A 27 -0.90 -12.07 8.80
C LYS A 27 -0.13 -13.04 9.69
N GLY A 28 -0.16 -12.83 11.00
CA GLY A 28 0.82 -13.46 11.90
C GLY A 28 2.25 -13.06 11.53
N GLU A 29 3.13 -14.03 11.28
CA GLU A 29 4.52 -13.79 10.86
C GLU A 29 4.71 -13.74 9.34
N GLN A 30 3.66 -14.03 8.57
CA GLN A 30 3.75 -14.10 7.11
C GLN A 30 3.50 -12.74 6.47
N LYS A 31 4.45 -12.24 5.67
CA LYS A 31 4.25 -11.06 4.83
C LYS A 31 3.27 -11.41 3.71
N MET A 32 2.11 -10.77 3.71
CA MET A 32 1.06 -10.99 2.70
C MET A 32 1.25 -10.06 1.50
N LEU A 33 1.42 -8.77 1.79
CA LEU A 33 1.48 -7.71 0.79
C LEU A 33 2.49 -6.65 1.19
N GLU A 34 3.20 -6.12 0.21
CA GLU A 34 3.88 -4.83 0.28
C GLU A 34 3.28 -3.92 -0.77
N LEU A 35 2.65 -2.83 -0.33
CA LEU A 35 2.07 -1.84 -1.24
C LEU A 35 2.99 -0.62 -1.28
N ARG A 36 3.54 -0.37 -2.47
CA ARG A 36 4.39 0.78 -2.77
C ARG A 36 3.57 1.84 -3.51
N VAL A 37 3.86 3.10 -3.24
CA VAL A 37 3.32 4.26 -3.96
C VAL A 37 4.48 5.07 -4.48
N SER A 38 4.56 5.21 -5.80
CA SER A 38 5.68 5.92 -6.42
C SER A 38 5.72 7.40 -6.03
N GLY A 39 6.92 7.99 -6.00
CA GLY A 39 7.12 9.40 -5.71
C GLY A 39 6.31 10.31 -6.64
N THR A 40 6.19 9.96 -7.92
CA THR A 40 5.33 10.68 -8.87
C THR A 40 3.86 10.60 -8.46
N ALA A 41 3.35 9.42 -8.07
CA ALA A 41 1.97 9.28 -7.61
C ALA A 41 1.72 10.10 -6.33
N ILE A 42 2.69 10.15 -5.41
CA ILE A 42 2.63 10.97 -4.20
C ILE A 42 2.58 12.46 -4.56
N ALA A 43 3.42 12.90 -5.50
CA ALA A 43 3.51 14.30 -5.91
C ALA A 43 2.28 14.79 -6.70
N THR A 44 1.63 13.92 -7.48
CA THR A 44 0.61 14.35 -8.45
C THR A 44 -0.80 13.82 -8.20
N GLY A 45 -0.98 12.71 -7.49
CA GLY A 45 -2.25 11.96 -7.50
C GLY A 45 -2.81 11.57 -6.13
N VAL A 46 -1.96 11.17 -5.18
CA VAL A 46 -2.44 10.74 -3.86
C VAL A 46 -2.80 11.94 -3.02
N ARG A 47 -4.10 12.25 -2.99
CA ARG A 47 -4.69 13.18 -2.04
C ARG A 47 -5.18 12.42 -0.82
N VAL A 48 -4.64 12.78 0.33
CA VAL A 48 -5.06 12.21 1.60
C VAL A 48 -6.07 13.17 2.23
N PRO A 49 -7.26 12.70 2.65
CA PRO A 49 -8.22 13.55 3.35
C PRO A 49 -7.62 14.20 4.59
N ASP A 50 -8.14 15.37 4.98
CA ASP A 50 -7.68 16.11 6.16
C ASP A 50 -7.63 15.21 7.40
N GLY A 51 -6.47 15.23 8.08
CA GLY A 51 -6.23 14.44 9.30
C GLY A 51 -5.69 13.02 9.09
N LYS A 52 -5.57 12.53 7.85
CA LYS A 52 -4.87 11.26 7.55
C LYS A 52 -3.48 11.51 6.97
N THR A 53 -2.57 10.56 7.17
CA THR A 53 -1.24 10.56 6.54
C THR A 53 -1.24 9.74 5.24
N LEU A 54 -0.24 9.96 4.38
CA LEU A 54 -0.01 9.10 3.21
C LEU A 54 0.04 7.61 3.59
N TYR A 55 0.64 7.30 4.74
CA TYR A 55 0.78 5.91 5.16
C TYR A 55 -0.52 5.31 5.68
N ASP A 56 -1.43 6.10 6.25
CA ASP A 56 -2.78 5.64 6.56
C ASP A 56 -3.54 5.29 5.29
N TRP A 57 -3.40 6.10 4.24
CA TRP A 57 -3.98 5.80 2.93
C TRP A 57 -3.41 4.51 2.32
N ILE A 58 -2.08 4.32 2.39
CA ILE A 58 -1.42 3.09 1.90
C ILE A 58 -1.95 1.88 2.66
N TRP A 59 -2.06 1.97 3.99
CA TRP A 59 -2.59 0.91 4.83
C TRP A 59 -4.05 0.56 4.46
N GLU A 60 -4.92 1.57 4.37
CA GLU A 60 -6.33 1.40 4.01
C GLU A 60 -6.52 0.79 2.62
N THR A 61 -5.59 1.07 1.69
CA THR A 61 -5.58 0.48 0.36
C THR A 61 -5.02 -0.95 0.36
N ALA A 62 -3.99 -1.22 1.15
CA ALA A 62 -3.29 -2.50 1.19
C ALA A 62 -4.09 -3.59 1.92
N LEU A 63 -4.77 -3.25 3.01
CA LEU A 63 -5.45 -4.22 3.86
C LEU A 63 -6.53 -5.02 3.12
N PRO A 64 -7.46 -4.41 2.36
CA PRO A 64 -8.46 -5.16 1.58
C PRO A 64 -7.81 -6.11 0.56
N ILE A 65 -6.73 -5.66 -0.10
CA ILE A 65 -5.99 -6.47 -1.08
C ILE A 65 -5.38 -7.70 -0.39
N ALA A 66 -4.75 -7.53 0.77
CA ALA A 66 -4.18 -8.64 1.55
C ALA A 66 -5.23 -9.59 2.14
N LYS A 67 -6.48 -9.13 2.32
CA LYS A 67 -7.61 -9.99 2.71
C LYS A 67 -8.15 -10.79 1.53
N GLU A 68 -8.26 -10.19 0.35
CA GLU A 68 -8.70 -10.88 -0.87
C GLU A 68 -7.65 -11.86 -1.40
N ASN A 69 -6.38 -11.43 -1.42
CA ASN A 69 -5.26 -12.22 -1.92
C ASN A 69 -4.61 -13.04 -0.80
N GLN A 70 -4.85 -14.36 -0.79
CA GLN A 70 -4.24 -15.28 0.18
C GLN A 70 -2.82 -15.74 -0.23
N GLU A 71 -2.30 -15.30 -1.38
CA GLU A 71 -0.91 -15.54 -1.77
C GLU A 71 0.03 -14.63 -0.97
N ALA A 72 1.04 -15.22 -0.34
CA ALA A 72 2.01 -14.48 0.46
C ALA A 72 3.11 -13.86 -0.40
N GLY A 73 3.68 -12.76 0.08
CA GLY A 73 4.83 -12.10 -0.54
C GLY A 73 4.49 -11.25 -1.77
N LEU A 74 3.22 -10.90 -1.99
CA LEU A 74 2.84 -10.03 -3.10
C LEU A 74 3.46 -8.63 -2.93
N ILE A 75 4.05 -8.09 -4.00
CA ILE A 75 4.57 -6.72 -4.02
C ILE A 75 3.89 -5.98 -5.17
N LEU A 76 3.19 -4.90 -4.85
CA LEU A 76 2.48 -4.05 -5.82
C LEU A 76 3.00 -2.63 -5.76
N THR A 77 3.09 -1.98 -6.92
CA THR A 77 3.40 -0.56 -7.03
C THR A 77 2.24 0.20 -7.66
N VAL A 78 1.73 1.17 -6.92
CA VAL A 78 0.77 2.19 -7.39
C VAL A 78 1.56 3.31 -8.06
N THR A 79 1.19 3.61 -9.30
CA THR A 79 1.76 4.72 -10.08
C THR A 79 0.77 5.87 -10.20
N SER A 80 1.18 7.01 -10.78
CA SER A 80 0.31 8.18 -10.94
C SER A 80 -0.90 7.91 -11.84
N HIS A 81 -0.86 6.87 -12.69
CA HIS A 81 -2.00 6.49 -13.53
C HIS A 81 -3.06 5.68 -12.77
N ASP A 82 -2.71 5.14 -11.62
CA ASP A 82 -3.58 4.27 -10.82
C ASP A 82 -4.40 5.02 -9.79
N VAL A 83 -4.24 6.34 -9.70
CA VAL A 83 -4.87 7.19 -8.69
C VAL A 83 -5.58 8.36 -9.35
N ALA A 84 -6.83 8.58 -8.97
CA ALA A 84 -7.58 9.80 -9.27
C ALA A 84 -8.35 10.25 -8.02
N ASP A 85 -8.38 11.56 -7.77
CA ASP A 85 -9.07 12.16 -6.62
C ASP A 85 -8.72 11.50 -5.27
N GLY A 86 -7.45 11.11 -5.09
CA GLY A 86 -6.99 10.46 -3.86
C GLY A 86 -7.50 9.04 -3.66
N LYS A 87 -7.98 8.38 -4.72
CA LYS A 87 -8.47 6.99 -4.67
C LYS A 87 -7.79 6.15 -5.73
N LEU A 88 -7.60 4.87 -5.40
CA LEU A 88 -7.14 3.88 -6.36
C LEU A 88 -8.24 3.65 -7.42
N THR A 89 -7.94 3.89 -8.68
CA THR A 89 -8.86 3.68 -9.81
C THR A 89 -8.58 2.36 -10.53
N THR A 90 -7.33 1.89 -10.48
CA THR A 90 -6.93 0.61 -11.06
C THR A 90 -7.24 -0.53 -10.09
N HIS A 91 -7.95 -1.55 -10.57
CA HIS A 91 -8.15 -2.78 -9.80
C HIS A 91 -6.79 -3.40 -9.43
N TRP A 92 -6.60 -3.84 -8.18
CA TRP A 92 -5.28 -4.24 -7.66
C TRP A 92 -4.57 -5.32 -8.49
N LYS A 93 -5.33 -6.24 -9.10
CA LYS A 93 -4.79 -7.29 -10.00
C LYS A 93 -4.06 -6.73 -11.23
N ASN A 94 -4.38 -5.51 -11.64
CA ASN A 94 -3.80 -4.80 -12.78
C ASN A 94 -2.69 -3.83 -12.38
N LEU A 95 -2.42 -3.68 -11.08
CA LEU A 95 -1.28 -2.88 -10.62
C LEU A 95 0.03 -3.55 -11.02
N ARG A 96 1.08 -2.74 -11.13
CA ARG A 96 2.42 -3.23 -11.45
C ARG A 96 2.88 -4.17 -10.34
N ARG A 97 3.15 -5.43 -10.69
CA ARG A 97 3.74 -6.42 -9.79
C ARG A 97 5.25 -6.32 -9.83
N GLU A 98 5.87 -6.37 -8.66
CA GLU A 98 7.32 -6.45 -8.52
C GLU A 98 7.73 -7.86 -8.13
N LYS A 99 8.97 -8.24 -8.47
CA LYS A 99 9.58 -9.47 -7.95
C LYS A 99 10.21 -9.17 -6.58
N SER A 100 10.08 -10.11 -5.64
CA SER A 100 10.74 -10.05 -4.32
C SER A 100 12.24 -10.27 -4.43
#